data_AF-A0A3M2B169-F1
#
_entry.id   AF-A0A3M2B169-F1
#
_cell.length_a   1.000
_cell.length_b   1.000
_cell.length_c   1.000
_cell.angle_alpha   90.00
_cell.angle_beta   90.00
_cell.angle_gamma   90.00
#
_symmetry.space_group_name_H-M   'P 1'
#
loop_
_entity.id
_entity.type
_entity.pdbx_description
1 polymer ?
#
loop_
_entity_poly.entity_id
_entity_poly.type
_entity_poly.pdbx_seq_one_letter_code
_entity_poly.pdbx_strand_id
1 'polypeptide(L)'
;MVNDNVFIALLHYPAMDKEGNLIITSFTTMDLHDIARPARAYEINTYYIVQPVDGQREVIKRQIDYWLSEEGQRTNPTRHEVVKLVKLCYTYEEVIEDMVQRRGKKPVVVGTDARTYPNTISYEELRK
;
A
#
# COMPACT_ATOMS: atom_id res chain seq x y z
N MET A 1 1.17 18.59 -6.74
CA MET A 1 0.40 17.92 -7.81
C MET A 1 0.51 16.44 -7.53
N VAL A 2 -0.58 15.67 -7.47
CA VAL A 2 -0.46 14.22 -7.21
C VAL A 2 0.43 13.59 -8.29
N ASN A 3 1.49 12.88 -7.86
CA ASN A 3 2.34 12.11 -8.76
C ASN A 3 1.54 10.91 -9.25
N ASP A 4 1.06 11.00 -10.48
CA ASP A 4 0.19 10.00 -11.08
C ASP A 4 0.87 8.68 -11.46
N ASN A 5 2.19 8.60 -11.38
CA ASN A 5 2.96 7.46 -11.90
C ASN A 5 3.49 6.53 -10.80
N VAL A 6 3.47 6.94 -9.54
CA VAL A 6 4.05 6.17 -8.43
C VAL A 6 2.96 5.72 -7.46
N PHE A 7 3.08 4.44 -7.07
CA PHE A 7 2.13 3.69 -6.26
C PHE A 7 2.92 2.87 -5.25
N ILE A 8 2.29 2.56 -4.11
CA ILE A 8 2.89 1.71 -3.07
C ILE A 8 1.92 0.56 -2.80
N ALA A 9 2.43 -0.65 -2.63
CA ALA A 9 1.63 -1.79 -2.17
C ALA A 9 2.30 -2.44 -0.95
N LEU A 10 1.56 -2.56 0.15
CA LEU A 10 1.95 -3.37 1.30
C LEU A 10 1.31 -4.75 1.15
N LEU A 11 2.14 -5.78 0.93
CA LEU A 11 1.68 -7.14 0.74
C LEU A 11 1.70 -7.90 2.06
N HIS A 12 0.52 -8.34 2.52
CA HIS A 12 0.43 -9.34 3.58
C HIS A 12 0.51 -10.78 3.06
N TYR A 13 0.39 -10.97 1.75
CA TYR A 13 0.64 -12.22 1.05
C TYR A 13 1.04 -11.94 -0.41
N PRO A 14 2.02 -12.68 -0.98
CA PRO A 14 2.90 -13.62 -0.29
C PRO A 14 3.91 -12.90 0.63
N ALA A 15 4.10 -13.41 1.84
CA ALA A 15 5.17 -13.01 2.76
C ALA A 15 5.96 -14.25 3.22
N MET A 16 7.13 -14.06 3.83
CA MET A 16 7.96 -15.16 4.34
C MET A 16 8.07 -15.10 5.86
N ASP A 17 8.00 -16.25 6.51
CA ASP A 17 8.38 -16.37 7.92
C ASP A 17 9.91 -16.43 8.09
N LYS A 18 10.37 -16.58 9.33
CA LYS A 18 11.80 -16.68 9.68
C LYS A 18 12.50 -17.92 9.09
N GLU A 19 11.74 -18.93 8.68
CA GLU A 19 12.22 -20.18 8.10
C GLU A 19 12.15 -20.15 6.56
N GLY A 20 11.60 -19.08 5.98
CA GLY A 20 11.42 -18.90 4.54
C GLY A 20 10.14 -19.50 3.99
N ASN A 21 9.22 -19.98 4.84
CA ASN A 21 7.94 -20.51 4.39
C ASN A 21 7.00 -19.37 3.99
N LEU A 22 6.18 -19.61 2.96
CA LEU A 22 5.14 -18.67 2.56
C LEU A 22 4.04 -18.58 3.61
N ILE A 23 3.74 -17.36 4.06
CA ILE A 23 2.73 -17.06 5.07
C ILE A 23 1.87 -15.88 4.67
N ILE A 24 0.71 -15.77 5.31
CA ILE A 24 -0.09 -14.55 5.35
C ILE A 24 0.24 -13.83 6.66
N THR A 25 0.65 -12.56 6.58
CA THR A 25 0.91 -11.75 7.77
C THR A 25 -0.35 -11.01 8.24
N SER A 26 -0.41 -10.73 9.55
CA SER A 26 -1.45 -9.89 10.11
C SER A 26 -1.23 -8.43 9.72
N PHE A 27 -2.32 -7.69 9.52
CA PHE A 27 -2.26 -6.25 9.36
C PHE A 27 -2.08 -5.58 10.72
N THR A 28 -1.20 -4.59 10.80
CA THR A 28 -1.13 -3.70 11.97
C THR A 28 -1.83 -2.39 11.65
N THR A 29 -2.68 -1.90 12.56
CA THR A 29 -3.41 -0.64 12.35
C THR A 29 -2.49 0.57 12.25
N MET A 30 -1.25 0.45 12.71
CA MET A 30 -0.19 1.45 12.60
C MET A 30 0.27 1.61 11.15
N ASP A 31 0.39 0.52 10.39
CA ASP A 31 0.82 0.54 8.97
C ASP A 31 -0.10 1.39 8.08
N LEU A 32 -1.38 1.54 8.47
CA LEU A 32 -2.31 2.44 7.79
C LEU A 32 -1.74 3.86 7.72
N HIS A 33 -1.34 4.40 8.87
CA HIS A 33 -0.94 5.80 9.00
C HIS A 33 0.56 6.01 8.78
N ASP A 34 1.40 5.03 9.12
CA ASP A 34 2.85 5.16 9.00
C ASP A 34 3.32 5.18 7.56
N ILE A 35 2.62 4.50 6.66
CA ILE A 35 2.90 4.52 5.21
C ILE A 35 2.07 5.59 4.50
N ALA A 36 0.79 5.78 4.87
CA ALA A 36 -0.05 6.79 4.21
C ALA A 36 0.46 8.22 4.39
N ARG A 37 1.04 8.56 5.55
CA ARG A 37 1.60 9.90 5.82
C ARG A 37 2.74 10.27 4.87
N PRO A 38 3.86 9.50 4.79
CA PRO A 38 4.90 9.79 3.82
C PRO A 38 4.40 9.64 2.38
N ALA A 39 3.53 8.67 2.08
CA ALA A 39 2.93 8.55 0.75
C ALA A 39 2.22 9.85 0.33
N ARG A 40 1.45 10.47 1.23
CA ARG A 40 0.80 11.75 0.99
C ARG A 40 1.78 12.90 0.82
N ALA A 41 2.86 12.92 1.61
CA ALA A 41 3.90 13.95 1.55
C ALA A 41 4.69 13.93 0.23
N TYR A 42 4.96 12.73 -0.30
CA TYR A 42 5.59 12.53 -1.62
C TYR A 42 4.59 12.49 -2.78
N GLU A 43 3.33 12.84 -2.51
CA GLU A 43 2.26 12.92 -3.51
C GLU A 43 2.02 11.59 -4.26
N ILE A 44 2.25 10.45 -3.61
CA ILE A 44 1.97 9.11 -4.15
C ILE A 44 0.50 8.97 -4.52
N ASN A 45 0.21 8.36 -5.66
CA ASN A 45 -1.16 8.27 -6.18
C ASN A 45 -2.07 7.38 -5.35
N THR A 46 -1.63 6.16 -5.05
CA THR A 46 -2.41 5.18 -4.26
C THR A 46 -1.47 4.34 -3.42
N TYR A 47 -1.90 4.08 -2.19
CA TYR A 47 -1.31 3.14 -1.26
C TYR A 47 -2.23 1.93 -1.13
N TYR A 48 -1.84 0.81 -1.72
CA TYR A 48 -2.57 -0.44 -1.65
C TYR A 48 -2.19 -1.22 -0.39
N ILE A 49 -3.18 -1.70 0.34
CA ILE A 49 -3.04 -2.75 1.35
C ILE A 49 -3.56 -4.03 0.73
N VAL A 50 -2.72 -5.06 0.63
CA VAL A 50 -3.09 -6.36 0.05
C VAL A 50 -3.22 -7.37 1.18
N GLN A 51 -4.45 -7.80 1.47
CA GLN A 51 -4.76 -8.70 2.58
C GLN A 51 -5.83 -9.71 2.15
N PRO A 52 -5.47 -11.00 1.99
CA PRO A 52 -6.42 -12.02 1.51
C PRO A 52 -7.41 -12.52 2.57
N VAL A 53 -7.18 -12.27 3.87
CA VAL A 53 -8.02 -12.82 4.95
C VAL A 53 -9.18 -11.88 5.28
N ASP A 54 -10.43 -12.32 5.05
CA ASP A 54 -11.64 -11.51 5.27
C ASP A 54 -11.74 -10.90 6.68
N GLY A 55 -11.39 -11.66 7.72
CA GLY A 55 -11.40 -11.16 9.10
C GLY A 55 -10.45 -9.98 9.32
N GLN A 56 -9.27 -9.99 8.68
CA GLN A 56 -8.33 -8.87 8.72
C GLN A 56 -8.84 -7.69 7.87
N ARG A 57 -9.44 -7.98 6.71
CA ARG A 57 -10.03 -6.96 5.83
C ARG A 57 -11.14 -6.19 6.51
N GLU A 58 -11.99 -6.84 7.30
CA GLU A 58 -13.04 -6.18 8.07
C GLU A 58 -12.46 -5.17 9.06
N VAL A 59 -11.37 -5.53 9.75
CA VAL A 59 -10.67 -4.61 10.66
C VAL A 59 -10.10 -3.42 9.88
N ILE A 60 -9.45 -3.66 8.73
CA ILE A 60 -8.89 -2.60 7.89
C ILE A 60 -9.98 -1.66 7.39
N LYS A 61 -11.10 -2.19 6.88
CA LYS A 61 -12.24 -1.40 6.39
C LYS A 61 -12.81 -0.50 7.47
N ARG A 62 -13.05 -1.03 8.67
CA ARG A 62 -13.52 -0.22 9.82
C ARG A 62 -12.59 0.94 10.14
N GLN A 63 -11.27 0.73 10.06
CA GLN A 63 -10.31 1.82 10.25
C GLN A 63 -10.42 2.86 9.13
N ILE A 64 -10.42 2.43 7.87
CA ILE A 64 -10.56 3.33 6.71
C ILE A 64 -11.85 4.14 6.81
N ASP A 65 -12.99 3.48 7.02
CA ASP A 65 -14.31 4.10 7.09
C ASP A 65 -14.39 5.12 8.24
N TYR A 66 -13.85 4.77 9.42
CA TYR A 66 -13.78 5.71 10.55
C TYR A 66 -13.00 6.97 10.19
N TRP A 67 -11.81 6.85 9.60
CA TRP A 67 -10.98 8.01 9.26
C TRP A 67 -11.55 8.83 8.09
N LEU A 68 -12.31 8.20 7.19
CA LEU A 68 -13.03 8.89 6.11
C LEU A 68 -14.36 9.52 6.56
N SER A 69 -14.90 9.14 7.71
CA SER A 69 -16.13 9.72 8.27
C SER A 69 -15.98 11.19 8.66
N GLU A 70 -17.11 11.88 8.80
CA GLU A 70 -17.16 13.26 9.34
C GLU A 70 -16.54 13.35 10.74
N GLU A 71 -16.72 12.31 11.56
CA GLU A 71 -16.13 12.24 12.90
C GLU A 71 -14.60 12.12 12.84
N GLY A 72 -14.09 11.22 11.99
CA GLY A 72 -12.65 11.09 11.72
C GLY A 72 -12.05 12.40 11.21
N GLN A 73 -12.75 13.09 10.33
CA GLN A 73 -12.35 14.40 9.82
C GLN A 73 -12.31 15.47 10.92
N ARG A 74 -13.35 15.56 11.75
CA ARG A 74 -13.44 16.53 12.84
C ARG A 74 -12.38 16.31 13.91
N THR A 75 -12.06 15.05 14.22
CA THR A 75 -11.08 14.69 15.26
C THR A 75 -9.65 14.84 14.77
N ASN A 76 -9.35 14.44 13.53
CA ASN A 76 -8.03 14.61 12.94
C ASN A 76 -8.10 14.76 11.41
N PRO A 77 -8.16 16.01 10.91
CA PRO A 77 -8.22 16.29 9.47
C PRO A 77 -7.03 15.73 8.69
N THR A 78 -5.85 15.62 9.33
CA THR A 78 -4.64 15.10 8.69
C THR A 78 -4.75 13.59 8.46
N ARG A 79 -5.25 12.83 9.44
CA ARG A 79 -5.50 11.39 9.28
C ARG A 79 -6.57 11.10 8.24
N HIS A 80 -7.63 11.91 8.24
CA HIS A 80 -8.66 11.84 7.20
C HIS A 80 -8.05 12.02 5.80
N GLU A 81 -7.19 13.03 5.61
CA GLU A 81 -6.59 13.32 4.31
C GLU A 81 -5.64 12.23 3.82
N VAL A 82 -4.79 11.66 4.69
CA VAL A 82 -3.84 10.60 4.27
C VAL A 82 -4.55 9.28 3.96
N VAL A 83 -5.68 8.98 4.60
CA VAL A 83 -6.42 7.73 4.35
C VAL A 83 -7.13 7.74 2.99
N LYS A 84 -7.39 8.91 2.39
CA LYS A 84 -8.04 9.02 1.06
C LYS A 84 -7.30 8.32 -0.07
N LEU A 85 -5.97 8.19 0.03
CA LEU A 85 -5.17 7.51 -0.99
C LEU A 85 -5.07 5.99 -0.78
N VAL A 86 -5.68 5.46 0.28
CA VAL A 86 -5.58 4.04 0.66
C VAL A 86 -6.61 3.21 -0.11
N LYS A 87 -6.19 2.07 -0.64
CA LYS A 87 -7.08 1.10 -1.28
C LYS A 87 -6.80 -0.32 -0.79
N LEU A 88 -7.85 -1.07 -0.49
CA LEU A 88 -7.75 -2.46 0.00
C LEU A 88 -8.00 -3.46 -1.14
N CYS A 89 -7.03 -4.33 -1.41
CA CYS A 89 -7.07 -5.38 -2.44
C CYS A 89 -6.90 -6.77 -1.81
N TYR A 90 -7.45 -7.81 -2.43
CA TYR A 90 -7.28 -9.20 -2.00
C TYR A 90 -5.92 -9.75 -2.39
N THR A 91 -5.48 -9.46 -3.62
CA THR A 91 -4.25 -10.02 -4.19
C THR A 91 -3.38 -8.95 -4.83
N TYR A 92 -2.13 -9.32 -5.13
CA TYR A 92 -1.22 -8.49 -5.89
C TYR A 92 -1.70 -8.28 -7.33
N GLU A 93 -2.34 -9.30 -7.92
CA GLU A 93 -2.91 -9.24 -9.27
C GLU A 93 -3.98 -8.14 -9.35
N GLU A 94 -4.86 -8.02 -8.35
CA GLU A 94 -5.86 -6.95 -8.30
C GLU A 94 -5.22 -5.54 -8.28
N VAL A 95 -4.04 -5.40 -7.66
CA VAL A 95 -3.29 -4.12 -7.69
C VAL A 95 -2.86 -3.80 -9.12
N ILE A 96 -2.26 -4.78 -9.81
CA ILE A 96 -1.82 -4.60 -11.20
C ILE A 96 -3.00 -4.35 -12.13
N GLU A 97 -4.11 -5.05 -11.96
CA GLU A 97 -5.34 -4.86 -12.74
C GLU A 97 -5.90 -3.44 -12.56
N ASP A 98 -6.00 -2.95 -11.32
CA ASP A 98 -6.45 -1.59 -11.05
C ASP A 98 -5.54 -0.53 -11.69
N MET A 99 -4.23 -0.73 -11.61
CA MET A 99 -3.26 0.18 -12.23
C MET A 99 -3.37 0.17 -13.76
N VAL A 100 -3.53 -1.00 -14.38
CA VAL A 100 -3.72 -1.13 -15.84
C VAL A 100 -5.04 -0.50 -16.27
N GLN A 101 -6.13 -0.71 -15.53
CA GLN A 101 -7.43 -0.10 -15.82
C GLN A 101 -7.36 1.44 -15.75
N ARG A 102 -6.64 2.00 -14.77
CA ARG A 102 -6.51 3.45 -14.59
C ARG A 102 -5.51 4.11 -15.55
N ARG A 103 -4.45 3.39 -15.95
CA ARG A 103 -3.30 3.99 -16.67
C ARG A 103 -3.08 3.43 -18.08
N GLY A 104 -3.81 2.39 -18.48
CA GLY A 104 -3.72 1.77 -19.81
C GLY A 104 -2.41 1.01 -20.07
N LYS A 105 -1.52 0.89 -19.08
CA LYS A 105 -0.22 0.21 -19.19
C LYS A 105 0.13 -0.52 -17.90
N LYS A 106 0.88 -1.62 -18.04
CA LYS A 106 1.46 -2.33 -16.89
C LYS A 106 2.55 -1.47 -16.24
N PRO A 107 2.63 -1.43 -14.90
CA PRO A 107 3.69 -0.70 -14.21
C PRO A 107 5.03 -1.43 -14.28
N VAL A 108 6.10 -0.68 -14.08
CA VAL A 108 7.38 -1.25 -13.65
C VAL A 108 7.22 -1.63 -12.18
N VAL A 109 7.55 -2.88 -11.84
CA VAL A 109 7.38 -3.43 -10.49
C VAL A 109 8.75 -3.43 -9.81
N VAL A 110 8.81 -2.81 -8.64
CA VAL A 110 10.02 -2.73 -7.82
C VAL A 110 9.77 -3.44 -6.50
N GLY A 111 10.45 -4.56 -6.27
CA GLY A 111 10.48 -5.21 -4.96
C GLY A 111 11.51 -4.53 -4.05
N THR A 112 11.17 -4.37 -2.78
CA THR A 112 12.07 -3.83 -1.76
C THR A 112 12.44 -4.93 -0.76
N ASP A 113 13.72 -5.01 -0.41
CA ASP A 113 14.23 -5.94 0.60
C ASP A 113 15.47 -5.29 1.24
N ALA A 114 15.73 -5.61 2.50
CA ALA A 114 16.96 -5.19 3.18
C ALA A 114 18.19 -5.99 2.70
N ARG A 115 17.97 -7.17 2.12
CA ARG A 115 18.99 -8.02 1.50
C ARG A 115 19.28 -7.55 0.07
N THR A 116 20.53 -7.74 -0.35
CA THR A 116 20.94 -7.51 -1.74
C THR A 116 20.75 -8.78 -2.56
N TYR A 117 20.20 -8.62 -3.77
CA TYR A 117 20.04 -9.68 -4.77
C TYR A 117 20.87 -9.33 -6.01
N PRO A 118 21.18 -10.31 -6.90
CA PRO A 118 21.94 -10.06 -8.12
C PRO A 118 21.33 -9.00 -9.06
N ASN A 119 20.01 -8.79 -8.99
CA ASN A 119 19.26 -7.80 -9.77
C ASN A 119 18.89 -6.53 -8.99
N THR A 120 19.46 -6.31 -7.80
CA THR A 120 19.26 -5.06 -7.06
C THR A 120 19.87 -3.89 -7.85
N ILE A 121 19.09 -2.83 -8.02
CA ILE A 121 19.50 -1.57 -8.66
C ILE A 121 19.60 -0.45 -7.64
N SER A 122 20.41 0.56 -7.93
CA SER A 122 20.50 1.79 -7.13
C SER A 122 19.27 2.69 -7.33
N TYR A 123 19.03 3.59 -6.38
CA TYR A 123 17.99 4.62 -6.53
C TYR A 123 18.25 5.55 -7.73
N GLU A 124 19.52 5.79 -8.08
CA GLU A 124 19.90 6.60 -9.24
C GLU A 124 19.51 5.93 -10.56
N GLU A 125 19.70 4.61 -10.65
CA GLU A 125 19.27 3.83 -11.82
C GLU A 125 17.76 3.77 -11.93
N LEU A 126 17.04 3.59 -10.81
CA LEU A 126 15.57 3.53 -10.79
C LEU A 126 14.90 4.85 -11.17
N ARG A 127 15.56 5.99 -10.94
CA ARG A 127 14.99 7.32 -11.23
C ARG A 127 14.88 7.64 -12.73
N LYS A 128 15.60 6.90 -13.58
CA LYS A 128 15.64 7.11 -15.03
C LYS A 128 14.37 6.61 -15.72
#